data_AF-A0A8S1A536-F1
#
_entry.id   AF-A0A8S1A536-F1
#
_cell.length_a   1.000
_cell.length_b   1.000
_cell.length_c   1.000
_cell.angle_alpha   90.00
_cell.angle_beta   90.00
_cell.angle_gamma   90.00
#
_symmetry.space_group_name_H-M   'P 1'
#
loop_
_entity.id
_entity.type
_entity.pdbx_description
1 polymer ?
#
loop_
_entity_poly.entity_id
_entity_poly.type
_entity_poly.pdbx_seq_one_letter_code
_entity_poly.pdbx_strand_id
1 'polypeptide(L)'
;MARKGAFENNYDDYTVEVATNILNKTGDGISEIFSLKLDKFKQLKFQLLKSKMQKDIFYDGTIYTGSAGMALYYLMQGIRKPDNPEYLQTAAKYIDVQNLKGRRISFLCGDAGPLAIATIIAYKLGSTRPETLPDYETLAQRLQALISLLNDSPDEILYGKSGYLYALLFVSKHIPEEDIIPGSHFEMVISSIMKSGKEFAAHRSSESPLLWQWHDKVYFGAAHGMAGILYILLQARAYINIMDIKCLVKPTINWLLSQRFTSGNFPSSVGSASGDRLVQWCHGAPGFIALCTLAAEVFEDDKYLKIAQHSCEVIWERGLSTKGYSLCHGVSGNAYSFLQMYQITKEYAVPYFGNIAH
;
A
#
# COMPACT_ATOMS: atom_id res chain seq x y z
N MET A 1 28.76 -0.74 -15.25
CA MET A 1 28.26 0.65 -15.34
C MET A 1 26.89 0.70 -14.71
N ALA A 2 26.71 1.47 -13.63
CA ALA A 2 25.42 1.59 -12.95
C ALA A 2 24.31 2.07 -13.91
N ARG A 3 23.21 1.32 -14.01
CA ARG A 3 22.04 1.72 -14.82
C ARG A 3 21.45 3.01 -14.21
N LYS A 4 21.20 4.02 -15.05
CA LYS A 4 20.78 5.38 -14.65
C LYS A 4 19.56 5.37 -13.70
N GLY A 5 19.78 5.52 -12.40
CA GLY A 5 18.72 5.60 -11.38
C GLY A 5 18.81 4.60 -10.24
N ALA A 6 19.72 3.62 -10.30
CA ALA A 6 19.99 2.66 -9.23
C ALA A 6 21.48 2.65 -8.87
N PHE A 7 21.77 2.42 -7.60
CA PHE A 7 23.10 2.00 -7.16
C PHE A 7 23.31 0.54 -7.57
N GLU A 8 24.56 0.17 -7.82
CA GLU A 8 24.94 -1.22 -8.04
C GLU A 8 24.73 -2.02 -6.74
N ASN A 9 24.07 -3.18 -6.84
CA ASN A 9 23.87 -4.06 -5.70
C ASN A 9 25.15 -4.86 -5.48
N ASN A 10 25.93 -4.45 -4.47
CA ASN A 10 27.18 -5.09 -4.06
C ASN A 10 26.98 -6.04 -2.86
N TYR A 11 25.74 -6.33 -2.49
CA TYR A 11 25.47 -7.31 -1.45
C TYR A 11 25.50 -8.71 -2.06
N ASP A 12 26.17 -9.63 -1.36
CA ASP A 12 26.13 -11.03 -1.73
C ASP A 12 24.70 -11.56 -1.70
N ASP A 13 24.46 -12.51 -2.59
CA ASP A 13 23.28 -13.33 -2.58
C ASP A 13 23.17 -14.09 -1.25
N TYR A 14 21.94 -14.39 -0.86
CA TYR A 14 21.64 -15.12 0.37
C TYR A 14 22.39 -16.44 0.41
N THR A 15 23.17 -16.59 1.47
CA THR A 15 23.67 -17.87 1.97
C THR A 15 23.35 -17.96 3.47
N VAL A 16 23.31 -19.18 4.00
CA VAL A 16 23.13 -19.39 5.45
C VAL A 16 24.21 -18.64 6.25
N GLU A 17 25.43 -18.61 5.73
CA GLU A 17 26.59 -17.95 6.34
C GLU A 17 26.41 -16.43 6.43
N VAL A 18 25.98 -15.79 5.33
CA VAL A 18 25.70 -14.34 5.27
C VAL A 18 24.57 -13.96 6.22
N ALA A 19 23.56 -14.80 6.33
CA ALA A 19 22.37 -14.54 7.16
C ALA A 19 22.61 -14.69 8.66
N THR A 20 23.67 -15.38 9.12
CA THR A 20 23.94 -15.65 10.55
C THR A 20 23.99 -14.40 11.43
N ASN A 21 24.37 -13.25 10.87
CA ASN A 21 24.44 -11.98 11.61
C ASN A 21 23.10 -11.22 11.62
N ILE A 22 22.16 -11.60 10.76
CA ILE A 22 20.88 -10.90 10.58
C ILE A 22 19.72 -11.73 11.12
N LEU A 23 19.74 -13.04 10.92
CA LEU A 23 18.71 -13.98 11.38
C LEU A 23 19.10 -14.64 12.71
N ASN A 24 18.10 -15.04 13.48
CA ASN A 24 18.29 -15.89 14.64
C ASN A 24 18.63 -17.34 14.20
N LYS A 25 19.03 -18.20 15.15
CA LYS A 25 19.46 -19.58 14.85
C LYS A 25 18.37 -20.44 14.22
N THR A 26 17.10 -20.13 14.48
CA THR A 26 15.93 -20.83 13.96
C THR A 26 15.50 -20.34 12.57
N GLY A 27 16.01 -19.20 12.12
CA GLY A 27 15.65 -18.59 10.83
C GLY A 27 14.23 -18.03 10.77
N ASP A 28 13.51 -17.98 11.89
CA ASP A 28 12.12 -17.50 11.96
C ASP A 28 12.01 -16.03 12.40
N GLY A 29 13.14 -15.37 12.65
CA GLY A 29 13.20 -13.95 13.00
C GLY A 29 14.60 -13.35 12.90
N ILE A 30 14.71 -12.05 13.17
CA ILE A 30 16.01 -11.37 13.26
C ILE A 30 16.81 -11.79 14.49
N SER A 31 18.14 -11.75 14.37
CA SER A 31 19.07 -11.89 15.49
C SER A 31 18.86 -10.75 16.49
N GLU A 32 19.12 -11.02 17.78
CA GLU A 32 19.06 -10.01 18.82
C GLU A 32 20.01 -8.84 18.53
N ILE A 33 21.20 -9.13 18.00
CA ILE A 33 22.21 -8.14 17.62
C ILE A 33 21.67 -7.19 16.55
N PHE A 34 21.04 -7.75 15.51
CA PHE A 34 20.48 -6.95 14.42
C PHE A 34 19.25 -6.17 14.88
N SER A 35 18.39 -6.77 15.71
CA SER A 35 17.25 -6.11 16.35
C SER A 35 17.67 -4.87 17.14
N LEU A 36 18.69 -4.99 18.00
CA LEU A 36 19.24 -3.85 18.77
C LEU A 36 19.80 -2.76 17.86
N LYS A 37 20.47 -3.13 16.76
CA LYS A 37 20.98 -2.19 15.76
C LYS A 37 19.85 -1.42 15.08
N LEU A 38 18.78 -2.11 14.66
CA LEU A 38 17.60 -1.50 14.05
C LEU A 38 16.89 -0.56 15.03
N ASP A 39 16.71 -0.99 16.27
CA ASP A 39 16.05 -0.18 17.30
C ASP A 39 16.83 1.10 17.60
N LYS A 40 18.15 1.03 17.74
CA LYS A 40 19.01 2.21 17.93
C LYS A 40 18.92 3.17 16.75
N PHE A 41 18.98 2.65 15.52
CA PHE A 41 18.84 3.48 14.32
C PHE A 41 17.47 4.17 14.27
N LYS A 42 16.39 3.40 14.49
CA LYS A 42 15.01 3.90 14.52
C LYS A 42 14.84 5.00 15.57
N GLN A 43 15.28 4.79 16.80
CA GLN A 43 15.18 5.77 17.88
C GLN A 43 15.87 7.10 17.49
N LEU A 44 17.09 7.02 16.97
CA LEU A 44 17.85 8.20 16.55
C LEU A 44 17.16 8.97 15.42
N LYS A 45 16.63 8.27 14.40
CA LYS A 45 15.91 8.90 13.29
C LYS A 45 14.57 9.49 13.73
N PHE A 46 13.82 8.80 14.59
CA PHE A 46 12.58 9.33 15.15
C PHE A 46 12.80 10.55 16.03
N GLN A 47 13.88 10.59 16.82
CA GLN A 47 14.24 11.76 17.60
C GLN A 47 14.57 12.95 16.70
N LEU A 48 15.32 12.73 15.62
CA LEU A 48 15.63 13.77 14.64
C LEU A 48 14.36 14.32 13.98
N LEU A 49 13.47 13.42 13.54
CA LEU A 49 12.20 13.77 12.91
C LEU A 49 11.35 14.64 13.84
N LYS A 50 11.13 14.19 15.08
CA LYS A 50 10.28 14.90 16.06
C LYS A 50 10.89 16.21 16.55
N SER A 51 12.21 16.31 16.64
CA SER A 51 12.87 17.53 17.13
C SER A 51 13.08 18.59 16.06
N LYS A 52 13.41 18.20 14.83
CA LYS A 52 13.78 19.15 13.76
C LYS A 52 12.67 19.44 12.76
N MET A 53 11.69 18.55 12.61
CA MET A 53 10.68 18.63 11.56
C MET A 53 9.25 18.73 12.10
N GLN A 54 9.08 19.12 13.37
CA GLN A 54 7.76 19.19 14.00
C GLN A 54 6.79 20.07 13.20
N LYS A 55 7.23 21.25 12.75
CA LYS A 55 6.40 22.15 11.94
C LYS A 55 6.00 21.52 10.61
N ASP A 56 6.92 20.80 9.96
CA ASP A 56 6.65 20.14 8.68
C ASP A 56 5.65 19.00 8.83
N ILE A 57 5.73 18.23 9.93
CA ILE A 57 4.81 17.13 10.23
C ILE A 57 3.36 17.63 10.33
N PHE A 58 3.13 18.74 11.04
CA PHE A 58 1.78 19.26 11.26
C PHE A 58 1.30 20.25 10.17
N TYR A 59 2.15 20.60 9.20
CA TYR A 59 1.75 21.42 8.06
C TYR A 59 0.77 20.70 7.12
N ASP A 60 0.88 19.36 7.06
CA ASP A 60 0.01 18.51 6.27
C ASP A 60 -0.67 17.47 7.16
N GLY A 61 -1.99 17.32 7.03
CA GLY A 61 -2.78 16.35 7.79
C GLY A 61 -2.89 14.99 7.10
N THR A 62 -2.31 14.81 5.91
CA THR A 62 -2.43 13.55 5.15
C THR A 62 -1.53 12.44 5.70
N ILE A 63 -1.82 11.19 5.31
CA ILE A 63 -0.96 10.05 5.63
C ILE A 63 0.30 10.06 4.79
N TYR A 64 0.20 10.47 3.53
CA TYR A 64 1.28 10.37 2.55
C TYR A 64 2.50 11.22 2.93
N THR A 65 2.29 12.41 3.50
CA THR A 65 3.36 13.37 3.83
C THR A 65 3.22 14.04 5.19
N GLY A 66 2.16 13.73 5.95
CA GLY A 66 1.75 14.56 7.08
C GLY A 66 1.63 13.84 8.42
N SER A 67 0.97 14.51 9.36
CA SER A 67 0.81 14.08 10.75
C SER A 67 0.05 12.75 10.84
N ALA A 68 -0.95 12.52 10.00
CA ALA A 68 -1.68 11.25 10.00
C ALA A 68 -0.79 10.05 9.63
N GLY A 69 0.33 10.26 8.92
CA GLY A 69 1.34 9.21 8.69
C GLY A 69 2.05 8.80 9.97
N MET A 70 2.33 9.77 10.86
CA MET A 70 2.84 9.49 12.20
C MET A 70 1.79 8.81 13.07
N ALA A 71 0.54 9.23 12.97
CA ALA A 71 -0.57 8.55 13.65
C ALA A 71 -0.70 7.09 13.22
N LEU A 72 -0.61 6.80 11.91
CA LEU A 72 -0.64 5.44 11.38
C LEU A 72 0.51 4.59 11.96
N TYR A 73 1.73 5.13 12.00
CA TYR A 73 2.86 4.44 12.63
C TYR A 73 2.54 4.07 14.09
N TYR A 74 2.08 5.03 14.89
CA TYR A 74 1.77 4.80 16.29
C TYR A 74 0.58 3.84 16.49
N LEU A 75 -0.45 3.92 15.64
CA LEU A 75 -1.55 2.96 15.61
C LEU A 75 -1.04 1.54 15.35
N MET A 76 -0.18 1.34 14.35
CA MET A 76 0.39 0.03 14.04
C MET A 76 1.24 -0.52 15.19
N GLN A 77 1.96 0.34 15.91
CA GLN A 77 2.70 -0.05 17.11
C GLN A 77 1.76 -0.46 18.25
N GLY A 78 0.66 0.28 18.46
CA GLY A 78 -0.36 -0.06 19.45
C GLY A 78 -1.07 -1.38 19.14
N ILE A 79 -1.37 -1.66 17.88
CA ILE A 79 -1.96 -2.95 17.45
C ILE A 79 -1.02 -4.12 17.77
N ARG A 80 0.29 -3.93 17.58
CA ARG A 80 1.31 -4.97 17.89
C ARG A 80 1.57 -5.12 19.39
N LYS A 81 1.29 -4.08 20.19
CA LYS A 81 1.57 -4.03 21.62
C LYS A 81 0.31 -3.57 22.36
N PRO A 82 -0.75 -4.39 22.40
CA PRO A 82 -2.05 -4.01 22.93
C PRO A 82 -2.01 -3.60 24.41
N ASP A 83 -1.06 -4.16 25.17
CA ASP A 83 -0.88 -3.87 26.61
C ASP A 83 -0.26 -2.47 26.86
N ASN A 84 0.15 -1.75 25.82
CA ASN A 84 0.70 -0.40 25.94
C ASN A 84 -0.24 0.65 25.29
N PRO A 85 -1.16 1.25 26.07
CA PRO A 85 -2.11 2.23 25.57
C PRO A 85 -1.44 3.55 25.16
N GLU A 86 -0.21 3.82 25.58
CA GLU A 86 0.53 5.06 25.27
C GLU A 86 0.72 5.23 23.76
N TYR A 87 0.86 4.13 23.01
CA TYR A 87 0.96 4.19 21.55
C TYR A 87 -0.30 4.79 20.92
N LEU A 88 -1.48 4.34 21.35
CA LEU A 88 -2.75 4.83 20.81
C LEU A 88 -3.06 6.25 21.29
N GLN A 89 -2.76 6.57 22.56
CA GLN A 89 -2.84 7.94 23.06
C GLN A 89 -1.91 8.89 22.32
N THR A 90 -0.71 8.42 21.95
CA THR A 90 0.23 9.20 21.14
C THR A 90 -0.25 9.33 19.70
N ALA A 91 -0.82 8.28 19.11
CA ALA A 91 -1.40 8.34 17.77
C ALA A 91 -2.49 9.41 17.66
N ALA A 92 -3.36 9.51 18.68
CA ALA A 92 -4.43 10.51 18.73
C ALA A 92 -3.90 11.96 18.66
N LYS A 93 -2.70 12.24 19.19
CA LYS A 93 -2.08 13.58 19.17
C LYS A 93 -1.64 14.03 17.77
N TYR A 94 -1.52 13.11 16.82
CA TYR A 94 -1.13 13.39 15.44
C TYR A 94 -2.31 13.48 14.48
N ILE A 95 -3.53 13.30 14.97
CA ILE A 95 -4.75 13.33 14.17
C ILE A 95 -5.51 14.62 14.46
N ASP A 96 -5.84 15.34 13.40
CA ASP A 96 -6.77 16.46 13.44
C ASP A 96 -7.96 16.15 12.53
N VAL A 97 -9.03 15.64 13.14
CA VAL A 97 -10.32 15.40 12.45
C VAL A 97 -11.25 16.60 12.52
N GLN A 98 -10.87 17.71 13.14
CA GLN A 98 -11.71 18.91 13.21
C GLN A 98 -11.46 19.83 12.01
N ASN A 99 -10.21 19.89 11.52
CA ASN A 99 -9.79 20.75 10.41
C ASN A 99 -9.56 19.99 9.09
N LEU A 100 -10.45 19.04 8.78
CA LEU A 100 -10.40 18.31 7.51
C LEU A 100 -10.72 19.23 6.32
N LYS A 101 -10.12 18.95 5.16
CA LYS A 101 -10.15 19.88 4.02
C LYS A 101 -11.41 19.74 3.16
N GLY A 102 -12.10 18.60 3.23
CA GLY A 102 -13.33 18.31 2.48
C GLY A 102 -13.13 18.14 0.97
N ARG A 103 -11.89 17.95 0.50
CA ARG A 103 -11.54 18.02 -0.95
C ARG A 103 -11.12 16.71 -1.58
N ARG A 104 -10.64 15.74 -0.80
CA ARG A 104 -10.02 14.50 -1.30
C ARG A 104 -10.53 13.32 -0.51
N ILE A 105 -10.89 12.25 -1.21
CA ILE A 105 -11.62 11.12 -0.64
C ILE A 105 -10.70 9.99 -0.13
N SER A 106 -9.45 9.94 -0.57
CA SER A 106 -8.59 8.76 -0.39
C SER A 106 -7.97 8.62 1.01
N PHE A 107 -7.53 7.40 1.35
CA PHE A 107 -6.78 7.14 2.59
C PHE A 107 -5.45 7.91 2.64
N LEU A 108 -4.65 7.89 1.57
CA LEU A 108 -3.29 8.41 1.63
C LEU A 108 -3.24 9.94 1.59
N CYS A 109 -4.04 10.59 0.73
CA CYS A 109 -3.94 12.03 0.50
C CYS A 109 -5.25 12.79 0.75
N GLY A 110 -6.25 12.14 1.34
CA GLY A 110 -7.57 12.70 1.60
C GLY A 110 -8.04 12.49 3.03
N ASP A 111 -9.29 12.91 3.27
CA ASP A 111 -9.89 12.96 4.60
C ASP A 111 -10.22 11.56 5.14
N ALA A 112 -10.33 10.55 4.27
CA ALA A 112 -10.61 9.19 4.70
C ALA A 112 -9.47 8.58 5.53
N GLY A 113 -8.22 9.00 5.31
CA GLY A 113 -7.07 8.53 6.09
C GLY A 113 -7.17 8.90 7.56
N PRO A 114 -7.18 10.21 7.89
CA PRO A 114 -7.36 10.68 9.25
C PRO A 114 -8.62 10.13 9.91
N LEU A 115 -9.76 10.09 9.19
CA LEU A 115 -11.01 9.55 9.73
C LEU A 115 -10.90 8.06 10.06
N ALA A 116 -10.40 7.23 9.14
CA ALA A 116 -10.25 5.79 9.37
C ALA A 116 -9.30 5.48 10.55
N ILE A 117 -8.16 6.18 10.63
CA ILE A 117 -7.22 6.04 11.74
C ILE A 117 -7.87 6.47 13.05
N ALA A 118 -8.55 7.63 13.06
CA ALA A 118 -9.27 8.14 14.23
C ALA A 118 -10.32 7.15 14.74
N THR A 119 -11.13 6.59 13.83
CA THR A 119 -12.17 5.59 14.15
C THR A 119 -11.56 4.41 14.89
N ILE A 120 -10.47 3.83 14.39
CA ILE A 120 -9.81 2.67 15.01
C ILE A 120 -9.19 3.04 16.36
N ILE A 121 -8.55 4.22 16.47
CA ILE A 121 -7.99 4.70 17.74
C ILE A 121 -9.09 4.89 18.79
N ALA A 122 -10.18 5.56 18.42
CA ALA A 122 -11.31 5.81 19.32
C ALA A 122 -11.94 4.49 19.78
N TYR A 123 -12.12 3.53 18.87
CA TYR A 123 -12.64 2.20 19.19
C TYR A 123 -11.73 1.47 20.19
N LYS A 124 -10.43 1.39 19.91
CA LYS A 124 -9.48 0.64 20.74
C LYS A 124 -9.20 1.28 22.10
N LEU A 125 -9.27 2.60 22.21
CA LEU A 125 -9.09 3.30 23.49
C LEU A 125 -10.34 3.23 24.37
N GLY A 126 -11.53 3.06 23.78
CA GLY A 126 -12.79 2.98 24.52
C GLY A 126 -12.96 4.15 25.49
N SER A 127 -13.14 3.85 26.78
CA SER A 127 -13.30 4.85 27.84
C SER A 127 -12.05 5.70 28.11
N THR A 128 -10.87 5.30 27.64
CA THR A 128 -9.59 6.04 27.81
C THR A 128 -9.28 6.98 26.65
N ARG A 129 -10.19 7.08 25.68
CA ARG A 129 -10.11 7.98 24.53
C ARG A 129 -10.08 9.46 25.00
N PRO A 130 -9.23 10.32 24.42
CA PRO A 130 -9.25 11.75 24.70
C PRO A 130 -10.62 12.37 24.41
N GLU A 131 -11.11 13.25 25.28
CA GLU A 131 -12.40 13.95 25.10
C GLU A 131 -12.47 14.79 23.81
N THR A 132 -11.32 15.23 23.31
CA THR A 132 -11.21 15.98 22.06
C THR A 132 -11.46 15.14 20.79
N LEU A 133 -11.38 13.82 20.90
CA LEU A 133 -11.59 12.89 19.79
C LEU A 133 -13.05 12.40 19.80
N PRO A 134 -13.82 12.58 18.71
CA PRO A 134 -15.19 12.06 18.61
C PRO A 134 -15.26 10.54 18.72
N ASP A 135 -16.45 9.98 18.95
CA ASP A 135 -16.60 8.53 19.16
C ASP A 135 -16.45 7.79 17.84
N TYR A 136 -16.12 6.51 17.93
CA TYR A 136 -15.77 5.74 16.74
C TYR A 136 -16.97 5.61 15.77
N GLU A 137 -18.20 5.56 16.27
CA GLU A 137 -19.42 5.55 15.45
C GLU A 137 -19.58 6.86 14.68
N THR A 138 -19.47 8.00 15.37
CA THR A 138 -19.48 9.33 14.75
C THR A 138 -18.39 9.47 13.70
N LEU A 139 -17.17 8.99 13.99
CA LEU A 139 -16.06 9.03 13.04
C LEU A 139 -16.30 8.12 11.83
N ALA A 140 -16.86 6.92 12.05
CA ALA A 140 -17.24 5.99 10.99
C ALA A 140 -18.34 6.57 10.09
N GLN A 141 -19.34 7.24 10.65
CA GLN A 141 -20.38 7.95 9.89
C GLN A 141 -19.77 9.07 9.04
N ARG A 142 -18.83 9.85 9.58
CA ARG A 142 -18.12 10.89 8.82
C ARG A 142 -17.27 10.30 7.70
N LEU A 143 -16.62 9.15 7.92
CA LEU A 143 -15.90 8.42 6.89
C LEU A 143 -16.84 7.96 5.77
N GLN A 144 -18.02 7.45 6.12
CA GLN A 144 -19.03 7.03 5.14
C GLN A 144 -19.61 8.21 4.35
N ALA A 145 -19.79 9.38 4.99
CA ALA A 145 -20.29 10.59 4.34
C ALA A 145 -19.40 11.11 3.20
N LEU A 146 -18.12 10.69 3.15
CA LEU A 146 -17.22 11.00 2.04
C LEU A 146 -17.66 10.39 0.70
N ILE A 147 -18.63 9.47 0.69
CA ILE A 147 -19.24 8.95 -0.54
C ILE A 147 -19.81 10.06 -1.44
N SER A 148 -20.17 11.20 -0.87
CA SER A 148 -20.57 12.41 -1.61
C SER A 148 -19.51 12.90 -2.61
N LEU A 149 -18.23 12.57 -2.40
CA LEU A 149 -17.12 12.95 -3.27
C LEU A 149 -16.83 11.94 -4.38
N LEU A 150 -17.57 10.82 -4.48
CA LEU A 150 -17.27 9.76 -5.44
C LEU A 150 -17.25 10.26 -6.89
N ASN A 151 -18.22 11.08 -7.28
CA ASN A 151 -18.36 11.53 -8.67
C ASN A 151 -17.23 12.48 -9.11
N ASP A 152 -16.63 13.21 -8.17
CA ASP A 152 -15.55 14.16 -8.44
C ASP A 152 -14.15 13.55 -8.25
N SER A 153 -14.08 12.29 -7.81
CA SER A 153 -12.82 11.62 -7.48
C SER A 153 -12.35 10.72 -8.62
N PRO A 154 -11.03 10.66 -8.89
CA PRO A 154 -10.47 9.66 -9.79
C PRO A 154 -10.60 8.26 -9.18
N ASP A 155 -10.16 7.21 -9.89
CA ASP A 155 -10.30 5.84 -9.39
C ASP A 155 -9.05 5.32 -8.64
N GLU A 156 -7.88 5.96 -8.81
CA GLU A 156 -6.59 5.45 -8.29
C GLU A 156 -6.39 5.57 -6.77
N ILE A 157 -5.24 5.12 -6.26
CA ILE A 157 -5.01 4.91 -4.82
C ILE A 157 -4.71 6.22 -4.07
N LEU A 158 -3.95 7.14 -4.65
CA LEU A 158 -3.48 8.30 -3.89
C LEU A 158 -4.57 9.34 -3.67
N TYR A 159 -5.48 9.54 -4.61
CA TYR A 159 -6.51 10.58 -4.60
C TYR A 159 -7.92 10.05 -4.84
N GLY A 160 -8.05 8.81 -5.30
CA GLY A 160 -9.29 8.28 -5.83
C GLY A 160 -10.07 7.32 -4.96
N LYS A 161 -11.10 6.76 -5.58
CA LYS A 161 -12.09 5.85 -5.00
C LYS A 161 -11.45 4.55 -4.50
N SER A 162 -10.43 4.00 -5.16
CA SER A 162 -9.73 2.83 -4.62
C SER A 162 -8.98 3.16 -3.33
N GLY A 163 -8.43 4.36 -3.20
CA GLY A 163 -7.86 4.84 -1.94
C GLY A 163 -8.89 5.01 -0.83
N TYR A 164 -10.13 5.39 -1.18
CA TYR A 164 -11.24 5.44 -0.23
C TYR A 164 -11.72 4.05 0.18
N LEU A 165 -11.88 3.14 -0.79
CA LEU A 165 -12.24 1.74 -0.55
C LEU A 165 -11.24 1.05 0.37
N TYR A 166 -9.93 1.34 0.21
CA TYR A 166 -8.91 0.89 1.15
C TYR A 166 -9.17 1.38 2.59
N ALA A 167 -9.56 2.65 2.78
CA ALA A 167 -9.87 3.19 4.11
C ALA A 167 -11.02 2.43 4.78
N LEU A 168 -12.07 2.12 4.02
CA LEU A 168 -13.23 1.36 4.52
C LEU A 168 -12.81 -0.06 4.94
N LEU A 169 -12.09 -0.78 4.07
CA LEU A 169 -11.56 -2.11 4.37
C LEU A 169 -10.62 -2.09 5.58
N PHE A 170 -9.83 -1.02 5.73
CA PHE A 170 -8.90 -0.86 6.84
C PHE A 170 -9.64 -0.72 8.18
N VAL A 171 -10.75 0.02 8.23
CA VAL A 171 -11.60 0.11 9.43
C VAL A 171 -12.23 -1.24 9.76
N SER A 172 -12.92 -1.87 8.79
CA SER A 172 -13.59 -3.16 9.00
C SER A 172 -12.63 -4.28 9.39
N LYS A 173 -11.36 -4.22 8.99
CA LYS A 173 -10.34 -5.18 9.42
C LYS A 173 -9.96 -5.05 10.90
N HIS A 174 -10.01 -3.85 11.47
CA HIS A 174 -9.48 -3.57 12.81
C HIS A 174 -10.55 -3.38 13.89
N ILE A 175 -11.82 -3.30 13.48
CA ILE A 175 -13.00 -3.22 14.33
C ILE A 175 -13.85 -4.46 14.04
N PRO A 176 -14.01 -5.38 15.01
CA PRO A 176 -14.74 -6.64 14.83
C PRO A 176 -16.27 -6.49 14.82
N GLU A 177 -16.78 -5.27 15.00
CA GLU A 177 -18.21 -5.01 14.97
C GLU A 177 -18.76 -5.19 13.56
N GLU A 178 -19.75 -6.08 13.45
CA GLU A 178 -20.54 -6.24 12.25
C GLU A 178 -21.20 -4.90 11.90
N ASP A 179 -21.22 -4.58 10.60
CA ASP A 179 -21.90 -3.41 10.05
C ASP A 179 -21.40 -2.01 10.44
N ILE A 180 -20.21 -1.86 11.08
CA ILE A 180 -19.59 -0.53 11.27
C ILE A 180 -19.47 0.25 9.94
N ILE A 181 -19.20 -0.48 8.86
CA ILE A 181 -19.38 -0.04 7.48
C ILE A 181 -20.30 -1.07 6.80
N PRO A 182 -21.52 -0.71 6.39
CA PRO A 182 -22.45 -1.64 5.75
C PRO A 182 -21.91 -2.21 4.43
N GLY A 183 -22.23 -3.47 4.13
CA GLY A 183 -21.86 -4.14 2.86
C GLY A 183 -22.29 -3.35 1.61
N SER A 184 -23.49 -2.76 1.64
CA SER A 184 -24.01 -1.90 0.57
C SER A 184 -23.12 -0.68 0.29
N HIS A 185 -22.41 -0.17 1.30
CA HIS A 185 -21.48 0.94 1.14
C HIS A 185 -20.26 0.54 0.31
N PHE A 186 -19.72 -0.67 0.55
CA PHE A 186 -18.65 -1.24 -0.29
C PHE A 186 -19.13 -1.44 -1.73
N GLU A 187 -20.31 -2.01 -1.92
CA GLU A 187 -20.91 -2.26 -3.24
C GLU A 187 -21.08 -0.96 -4.04
N MET A 188 -21.51 0.14 -3.42
CA MET A 188 -21.64 1.44 -4.08
C MET A 188 -20.29 1.97 -4.60
N VAL A 189 -19.24 1.92 -3.77
CA VAL A 189 -17.90 2.39 -4.15
C VAL A 189 -17.32 1.52 -5.27
N ILE A 190 -17.44 0.19 -5.14
CA ILE A 190 -16.94 -0.76 -6.15
C ILE A 190 -17.68 -0.60 -7.47
N SER A 191 -19.01 -0.48 -7.43
CA SER A 191 -19.83 -0.27 -8.62
C SER A 191 -19.41 1.00 -9.36
N SER A 192 -19.08 2.08 -8.63
CA SER A 192 -18.56 3.32 -9.23
C SER A 192 -17.22 3.12 -9.94
N ILE A 193 -16.27 2.41 -9.32
CA ILE A 193 -14.95 2.10 -9.90
C ILE A 193 -15.08 1.21 -11.14
N MET A 194 -15.90 0.17 -11.05
CA MET A 194 -16.12 -0.79 -12.15
C MET A 194 -16.84 -0.14 -13.32
N LYS A 195 -17.83 0.73 -13.05
CA LYS A 195 -18.56 1.47 -14.09
C LYS A 195 -17.64 2.40 -14.87
N SER A 196 -16.87 3.25 -14.18
CA SER A 196 -15.92 4.14 -14.86
C SER A 196 -14.88 3.36 -15.67
N GLY A 197 -14.41 2.22 -15.12
CA GLY A 197 -13.48 1.33 -15.79
C GLY A 197 -14.01 0.73 -17.09
N LYS A 198 -15.26 0.25 -17.09
CA LYS A 198 -15.96 -0.28 -18.27
C LYS A 198 -16.17 0.80 -19.33
N GLU A 199 -16.69 1.95 -18.92
CA GLU A 199 -17.02 3.07 -19.82
C GLU A 199 -15.77 3.60 -20.52
N PHE A 200 -14.68 3.80 -19.77
CA PHE A 200 -13.43 4.30 -20.34
C PHE A 200 -12.73 3.27 -21.25
N ALA A 201 -12.76 1.98 -20.90
CA ALA A 201 -12.26 0.92 -21.77
C ALA A 201 -13.00 0.88 -23.11
N ALA A 202 -14.34 0.97 -23.08
CA ALA A 202 -15.17 1.01 -24.27
C ALA A 202 -14.88 2.26 -25.13
N HIS A 203 -14.79 3.43 -24.50
CA HIS A 203 -14.47 4.69 -25.17
C HIS A 203 -13.11 4.66 -25.89
N ARG A 204 -12.13 3.93 -25.33
CA ARG A 204 -10.80 3.75 -25.92
C ARG A 204 -10.71 2.57 -26.90
N SER A 205 -11.80 1.83 -27.11
CA SER A 205 -11.78 0.55 -27.85
C SER A 205 -10.66 -0.38 -27.38
N SER A 206 -10.48 -0.44 -26.07
CA SER A 206 -9.41 -1.20 -25.41
C SER A 206 -9.65 -2.71 -25.50
N GLU A 207 -8.58 -3.48 -25.68
CA GLU A 207 -8.61 -4.94 -25.54
C GLU A 207 -8.84 -5.39 -24.08
N SER A 208 -8.44 -4.57 -23.11
CA SER A 208 -8.73 -4.78 -21.69
C SER A 208 -10.18 -4.44 -21.37
N PRO A 209 -10.94 -5.31 -20.65
CA PRO A 209 -12.33 -5.03 -20.28
C PRO A 209 -12.51 -3.84 -19.34
N LEU A 210 -11.49 -3.54 -18.53
CA LEU A 210 -11.47 -2.37 -17.64
C LEU A 210 -10.21 -1.56 -17.92
N LEU A 211 -10.36 -0.24 -17.90
CA LEU A 211 -9.28 0.71 -18.10
C LEU A 211 -9.57 1.98 -17.30
N TRP A 212 -8.56 2.56 -16.67
CA TRP A 212 -8.71 3.80 -15.91
C TRP A 212 -7.64 4.82 -16.33
N GLN A 213 -7.94 6.10 -16.14
CA GLN A 213 -6.99 7.17 -16.37
C GLN A 213 -6.89 8.11 -15.17
N TRP A 214 -5.73 8.72 -15.04
CA TRP A 214 -5.48 9.84 -14.13
C TRP A 214 -4.56 10.83 -14.84
N HIS A 215 -4.88 12.12 -14.82
CA HIS A 215 -4.14 13.17 -15.55
C HIS A 215 -3.85 12.77 -17.01
N ASP A 216 -4.91 12.39 -17.73
CA ASP A 216 -4.90 12.01 -19.15
C ASP A 216 -3.98 10.84 -19.53
N LYS A 217 -3.57 10.04 -18.54
CA LYS A 217 -2.69 8.88 -18.73
C LYS A 217 -3.28 7.63 -18.12
N VAL A 218 -3.13 6.52 -18.85
CA VAL A 218 -3.42 5.17 -18.36
C VAL A 218 -2.18 4.65 -17.63
N TYR A 219 -2.12 4.90 -16.32
CA TYR A 219 -1.01 4.42 -15.49
C TYR A 219 -1.16 2.94 -15.16
N PHE A 220 -0.04 2.25 -15.04
CA PHE A 220 0.00 0.82 -14.76
C PHE A 220 0.35 0.49 -13.30
N GLY A 221 1.19 1.29 -12.65
CA GLY A 221 1.71 1.03 -11.31
C GLY A 221 0.69 1.18 -10.16
N ALA A 222 1.14 0.93 -8.93
CA ALA A 222 0.25 0.83 -7.76
C ALA A 222 -0.34 2.15 -7.29
N ALA A 223 0.39 3.26 -7.42
CA ALA A 223 -0.05 4.54 -6.86
C ALA A 223 -1.21 5.15 -7.67
N HIS A 224 -0.98 5.36 -8.96
CA HIS A 224 -1.90 6.10 -9.85
C HIS A 224 -2.60 5.22 -10.89
N GLY A 225 -2.36 3.92 -10.86
CA GLY A 225 -2.63 3.05 -12.00
C GLY A 225 -3.41 1.79 -11.66
N MET A 226 -3.52 0.98 -12.71
CA MET A 226 -4.36 -0.21 -12.72
C MET A 226 -3.94 -1.24 -11.68
N ALA A 227 -2.64 -1.40 -11.39
CA ALA A 227 -2.19 -2.39 -10.41
C ALA A 227 -2.79 -2.15 -9.03
N GLY A 228 -2.84 -0.89 -8.59
CA GLY A 228 -3.42 -0.52 -7.30
C GLY A 228 -4.93 -0.71 -7.27
N ILE A 229 -5.62 -0.25 -8.31
CA ILE A 229 -7.08 -0.36 -8.44
C ILE A 229 -7.50 -1.84 -8.41
N LEU A 230 -6.87 -2.68 -9.23
CA LEU A 230 -7.17 -4.11 -9.31
C LEU A 230 -6.84 -4.85 -8.02
N TYR A 231 -5.75 -4.48 -7.34
CA TYR A 231 -5.41 -5.05 -6.04
C TYR A 231 -6.51 -4.77 -5.02
N ILE A 232 -7.00 -3.53 -4.93
CA ILE A 232 -8.08 -3.19 -4.00
C ILE A 232 -9.41 -3.85 -4.38
N LEU A 233 -9.74 -3.97 -5.66
CA LEU A 233 -10.93 -4.72 -6.10
C LEU A 233 -10.85 -6.20 -5.68
N LEU A 234 -9.68 -6.85 -5.80
CA LEU A 234 -9.49 -8.22 -5.33
C LEU A 234 -9.54 -8.35 -3.81
N GLN A 235 -9.05 -7.35 -3.06
CA GLN A 235 -9.21 -7.30 -1.61
C GLN A 235 -10.69 -7.20 -1.22
N ALA A 236 -11.48 -6.45 -1.99
CA ALA A 236 -12.91 -6.27 -1.78
C ALA A 236 -13.79 -7.33 -2.49
N ARG A 237 -13.22 -8.44 -2.99
CA ARG A 237 -13.92 -9.40 -3.87
C ARG A 237 -15.20 -10.01 -3.27
N ALA A 238 -15.33 -10.03 -1.95
CA ALA A 238 -16.53 -10.50 -1.27
C ALA A 238 -17.78 -9.68 -1.63
N TYR A 239 -17.61 -8.43 -2.07
CA TYR A 239 -18.67 -7.51 -2.48
C TYR A 239 -18.78 -7.37 -4.01
N ILE A 240 -18.17 -8.28 -4.77
CA ILE A 240 -18.16 -8.24 -6.23
C ILE A 240 -18.80 -9.51 -6.78
N ASN A 241 -19.66 -9.37 -7.78
CA ASN A 241 -20.21 -10.52 -8.47
C ASN A 241 -19.06 -11.39 -9.03
N ILE A 242 -19.10 -12.69 -8.74
CA ILE A 242 -18.08 -13.64 -9.17
C ILE A 242 -17.88 -13.66 -10.70
N MET A 243 -18.93 -13.36 -11.49
CA MET A 243 -18.83 -13.21 -12.93
C MET A 243 -18.07 -11.95 -13.33
N ASP A 244 -18.26 -10.82 -12.65
CA ASP A 244 -17.45 -9.62 -12.89
C ASP A 244 -15.97 -9.87 -12.56
N ILE A 245 -15.68 -10.63 -11.49
CA ILE A 245 -14.31 -11.05 -11.18
C ILE A 245 -13.71 -11.90 -12.32
N LYS A 246 -14.44 -12.90 -12.81
CA LYS A 246 -13.95 -13.83 -13.83
C LYS A 246 -13.87 -13.22 -15.24
N CYS A 247 -14.83 -12.40 -15.61
CA CYS A 247 -14.99 -11.87 -16.97
C CYS A 247 -14.37 -10.49 -17.16
N LEU A 248 -14.13 -9.73 -16.09
CA LEU A 248 -13.60 -8.37 -16.19
C LEU A 248 -12.29 -8.21 -15.43
N VAL A 249 -12.27 -8.52 -14.12
CA VAL A 249 -11.08 -8.28 -13.28
C VAL A 249 -9.92 -9.19 -13.70
N LYS A 250 -10.14 -10.53 -13.78
CA LYS A 250 -9.09 -11.49 -14.17
C LYS A 250 -8.52 -11.20 -15.57
N PRO A 251 -9.33 -10.96 -16.63
CA PRO A 251 -8.78 -10.63 -17.95
C PRO A 251 -8.07 -9.28 -17.99
N THR A 252 -8.55 -8.27 -17.25
CA THR A 252 -7.86 -6.98 -17.09
C THR A 252 -6.48 -7.16 -16.45
N ILE A 253 -6.38 -7.99 -15.40
CA ILE A 253 -5.08 -8.33 -14.78
C ILE A 253 -4.17 -9.01 -15.80
N ASN A 254 -4.66 -10.01 -16.54
CA ASN A 254 -3.85 -10.68 -17.57
C ASN A 254 -3.34 -9.71 -18.64
N TRP A 255 -4.20 -8.81 -19.13
CA TRP A 255 -3.82 -7.78 -20.09
C TRP A 255 -2.77 -6.83 -19.49
N LEU A 256 -2.96 -6.38 -18.26
CA LEU A 256 -2.00 -5.50 -17.60
C LEU A 256 -0.63 -6.17 -17.44
N LEU A 257 -0.61 -7.46 -17.05
CA LEU A 257 0.63 -8.22 -16.88
C LEU A 257 1.32 -8.59 -18.21
N SER A 258 0.60 -8.55 -19.33
CA SER A 258 1.23 -8.72 -20.66
C SER A 258 1.97 -7.46 -21.13
N GLN A 259 1.76 -6.30 -20.50
CA GLN A 259 2.43 -5.04 -20.84
C GLN A 259 3.89 -4.94 -20.32
N ARG A 260 4.42 -6.02 -19.72
CA ARG A 260 5.78 -6.04 -19.17
C ARG A 260 6.84 -5.87 -20.23
N PHE A 261 7.95 -5.25 -19.83
CA PHE A 261 9.18 -5.27 -20.62
C PHE A 261 9.80 -6.67 -20.62
N THR A 262 10.67 -6.92 -21.60
CA THR A 262 11.47 -8.16 -21.68
C THR A 262 12.35 -8.38 -20.45
N SER A 263 12.73 -7.31 -19.74
CA SER A 263 13.46 -7.36 -18.47
C SER A 263 12.64 -7.87 -17.28
N GLY A 264 11.32 -8.06 -17.43
CA GLY A 264 10.42 -8.38 -16.32
C GLY A 264 9.84 -7.15 -15.60
N ASN A 265 10.39 -5.95 -15.83
CA ASN A 265 9.85 -4.71 -15.25
C ASN A 265 8.58 -4.22 -15.98
N PHE A 266 7.92 -3.21 -15.44
CA PHE A 266 6.69 -2.65 -15.98
C PHE A 266 6.83 -1.19 -16.42
N PRO A 267 6.18 -0.77 -17.52
CA PRO A 267 6.08 0.63 -17.89
C PRO A 267 5.27 1.42 -16.84
N SER A 268 5.50 2.73 -16.76
CA SER A 268 4.69 3.59 -15.88
C SER A 268 3.27 3.77 -16.39
N SER A 269 3.09 3.87 -17.70
CA SER A 269 1.81 4.10 -18.38
C SER A 269 1.85 3.60 -19.83
N VAL A 270 0.68 3.46 -20.47
CA VAL A 270 0.57 3.22 -21.92
C VAL A 270 1.39 4.26 -22.69
N GLY A 271 2.21 3.80 -23.64
CA GLY A 271 3.02 4.68 -24.50
C GLY A 271 4.09 5.50 -23.77
N SER A 272 4.48 5.13 -22.55
CA SER A 272 5.41 5.93 -21.76
C SER A 272 6.80 6.05 -22.41
N ALA A 273 7.25 7.29 -22.60
CA ALA A 273 8.61 7.60 -23.05
C ALA A 273 9.67 7.43 -21.95
N SER A 274 9.30 7.15 -20.70
CA SER A 274 10.28 6.95 -19.63
C SER A 274 11.14 5.70 -19.82
N GLY A 275 10.65 4.76 -20.65
CA GLY A 275 11.27 3.46 -20.89
C GLY A 275 11.33 2.59 -19.64
N ASP A 276 12.10 1.51 -19.74
CA ASP A 276 12.35 0.57 -18.66
C ASP A 276 13.37 1.12 -17.65
N ARG A 277 12.93 2.07 -16.82
CA ARG A 277 13.80 2.73 -15.83
C ARG A 277 13.27 2.70 -14.40
N LEU A 278 11.96 2.83 -14.23
CA LEU A 278 11.37 3.03 -12.91
C LEU A 278 11.21 1.68 -12.20
N VAL A 279 11.85 1.53 -11.04
CA VAL A 279 11.75 0.37 -10.14
C VAL A 279 11.33 0.91 -8.77
N GLN A 280 10.05 1.27 -8.66
CA GLN A 280 9.46 1.97 -7.52
C GLN A 280 8.06 1.38 -7.24
N TRP A 281 7.57 1.49 -6.00
CA TRP A 281 6.20 1.06 -5.68
C TRP A 281 5.16 1.81 -6.52
N CYS A 282 5.31 3.12 -6.69
CA CYS A 282 4.37 3.89 -7.50
C CYS A 282 4.38 3.50 -8.98
N HIS A 283 5.55 3.16 -9.54
CA HIS A 283 5.75 2.83 -10.95
C HIS A 283 6.89 1.82 -11.14
N GLY A 284 6.55 0.63 -11.65
CA GLY A 284 7.50 -0.46 -11.92
C GLY A 284 7.20 -1.72 -11.10
N ALA A 285 8.06 -2.72 -11.24
CA ALA A 285 7.96 -4.05 -10.65
C ALA A 285 7.53 -4.08 -9.16
N PRO A 286 8.05 -3.22 -8.26
CA PRO A 286 7.65 -3.26 -6.86
C PRO A 286 6.14 -3.06 -6.63
N GLY A 287 5.50 -2.23 -7.45
CA GLY A 287 4.05 -1.96 -7.36
C GLY A 287 3.17 -3.13 -7.81
N PHE A 288 3.73 -4.14 -8.47
CA PHE A 288 2.97 -5.28 -9.00
C PHE A 288 2.97 -6.50 -8.09
N ILE A 289 3.92 -6.58 -7.16
CA ILE A 289 4.08 -7.75 -6.28
C ILE A 289 2.78 -8.07 -5.56
N ALA A 290 2.18 -7.07 -4.90
CA ALA A 290 0.96 -7.28 -4.13
C ALA A 290 -0.24 -7.76 -4.97
N LEU A 291 -0.39 -7.22 -6.18
CA LEU A 291 -1.41 -7.65 -7.11
C LEU A 291 -1.16 -9.09 -7.57
N CYS A 292 0.06 -9.39 -8.03
CA CYS A 292 0.42 -10.70 -8.54
C CYS A 292 0.24 -11.79 -7.49
N THR A 293 0.69 -11.55 -6.27
CA THR A 293 0.59 -12.56 -5.21
C THR A 293 -0.84 -12.79 -4.78
N LEU A 294 -1.65 -11.74 -4.65
CA LEU A 294 -3.08 -11.89 -4.35
C LEU A 294 -3.84 -12.56 -5.51
N ALA A 295 -3.49 -12.25 -6.75
CA ALA A 295 -4.07 -12.90 -7.92
C ALA A 295 -3.71 -14.40 -7.98
N ALA A 296 -2.48 -14.77 -7.60
CA ALA A 296 -2.08 -16.18 -7.48
C ALA A 296 -2.97 -16.93 -6.50
N GLU A 297 -3.21 -16.36 -5.31
CA GLU A 297 -4.08 -16.93 -4.29
C GLU A 297 -5.54 -17.01 -4.76
N VAL A 298 -6.11 -15.89 -5.24
CA VAL A 298 -7.53 -15.79 -5.57
C VAL A 298 -7.92 -16.62 -6.79
N PHE A 299 -7.01 -16.78 -7.75
CA PHE A 299 -7.28 -17.49 -9.00
C PHE A 299 -6.65 -18.87 -9.09
N GLU A 300 -5.88 -19.28 -8.07
CA GLU A 300 -5.17 -20.56 -8.00
C GLU A 300 -4.35 -20.81 -9.29
N ASP A 301 -3.59 -19.79 -9.71
CA ASP A 301 -2.87 -19.78 -10.98
C ASP A 301 -1.42 -19.32 -10.77
N ASP A 302 -0.51 -20.30 -10.75
CA ASP A 302 0.92 -20.12 -10.48
C ASP A 302 1.61 -19.13 -11.41
N LYS A 303 1.04 -18.83 -12.58
CA LYS A 303 1.63 -17.86 -13.49
C LYS A 303 1.82 -16.51 -12.80
N TYR A 304 0.88 -16.09 -11.93
CA TYR A 304 0.98 -14.80 -11.26
C TYR A 304 2.12 -14.78 -10.24
N LEU A 305 2.34 -15.90 -9.52
CA LEU A 305 3.45 -16.04 -8.58
C LEU A 305 4.80 -16.00 -9.32
N LYS A 306 4.91 -16.68 -10.47
CA LYS A 306 6.11 -16.63 -11.33
C LYS A 306 6.43 -15.20 -11.80
N ILE A 307 5.40 -14.41 -12.10
CA ILE A 307 5.56 -12.99 -12.46
C ILE A 307 6.08 -12.18 -11.26
N ALA A 308 5.59 -12.44 -10.06
CA ALA A 308 6.08 -11.81 -8.84
C ALA A 308 7.55 -12.18 -8.54
N GLN A 309 7.94 -13.45 -8.73
CA GLN A 309 9.32 -13.91 -8.58
C GLN A 309 10.27 -13.19 -9.55
N HIS A 310 9.95 -13.14 -10.85
CA HIS A 310 10.75 -12.39 -11.82
C HIS A 310 10.78 -10.89 -11.51
N SER A 311 9.69 -10.33 -10.98
CA SER A 311 9.68 -8.94 -10.50
C SER A 311 10.65 -8.73 -9.34
N CYS A 312 10.82 -9.70 -8.44
CA CYS A 312 11.83 -9.64 -7.38
C CYS A 312 13.26 -9.66 -7.90
N GLU A 313 13.55 -10.39 -8.97
CA GLU A 313 14.88 -10.38 -9.61
C GLU A 313 15.21 -8.97 -10.14
N VAL A 314 14.26 -8.31 -10.79
CA VAL A 314 14.40 -6.90 -11.23
C VAL A 314 14.68 -5.98 -10.04
N ILE A 315 13.97 -6.18 -8.94
CA ILE A 315 14.12 -5.35 -7.72
C ILE A 315 15.46 -5.62 -7.05
N TRP A 316 15.96 -6.86 -7.07
CA TRP A 316 17.27 -7.19 -6.53
C TRP A 316 18.39 -6.53 -7.34
N GLU A 317 18.31 -6.58 -8.67
CA GLU A 317 19.32 -6.00 -9.56
C GLU A 317 19.29 -4.46 -9.55
N ARG A 318 18.10 -3.84 -9.43
CA ARG A 318 17.88 -2.41 -9.76
C ARG A 318 17.11 -1.62 -8.70
N GLY A 319 16.72 -2.24 -7.59
CA GLY A 319 15.84 -1.66 -6.57
C GLY A 319 16.55 -0.76 -5.55
N LEU A 320 17.89 -0.73 -5.53
CA LEU A 320 18.68 0.19 -4.71
C LEU A 320 18.60 1.62 -5.29
N SER A 321 17.47 2.29 -5.07
CA SER A 321 17.16 3.56 -5.73
C SER A 321 18.09 4.71 -5.30
N THR A 322 18.59 5.44 -6.29
CA THR A 322 19.31 6.71 -6.08
C THR A 322 18.42 7.85 -5.57
N LYS A 323 17.08 7.66 -5.58
CA LYS A 323 16.11 8.65 -5.06
C LYS A 323 16.01 8.66 -3.53
N GLY A 324 16.63 7.70 -2.84
CA GLY A 324 16.67 7.61 -1.38
C GLY A 324 15.87 6.43 -0.82
N TYR A 325 15.38 6.58 0.41
CA TYR A 325 14.88 5.49 1.26
C TYR A 325 13.37 5.59 1.56
N SER A 326 12.58 6.29 0.73
CA SER A 326 11.13 6.41 0.95
C SER A 326 10.38 5.12 0.63
N LEU A 327 9.14 5.01 1.12
CA LEU A 327 8.24 3.89 0.80
C LEU A 327 7.68 3.97 -0.63
N CYS A 328 7.44 5.18 -1.15
CA CYS A 328 6.80 5.32 -2.46
C CYS A 328 7.74 4.98 -3.63
N HIS A 329 9.00 5.41 -3.54
CA HIS A 329 9.96 5.31 -4.64
C HIS A 329 11.42 5.26 -4.17
N GLY A 330 11.65 4.59 -3.03
CA GLY A 330 12.99 4.40 -2.46
C GLY A 330 13.26 2.96 -2.06
N VAL A 331 14.46 2.73 -1.53
CA VAL A 331 14.95 1.40 -1.15
C VAL A 331 14.00 0.71 -0.17
N SER A 332 13.48 1.44 0.83
CA SER A 332 12.58 0.87 1.84
C SER A 332 11.26 0.38 1.25
N GLY A 333 10.68 1.11 0.29
CA GLY A 333 9.48 0.65 -0.42
C GLY A 333 9.72 -0.62 -1.24
N ASN A 334 10.86 -0.67 -1.91
CA ASN A 334 11.25 -1.83 -2.71
C ASN A 334 11.54 -3.06 -1.84
N ALA A 335 12.08 -2.86 -0.63
CA ALA A 335 12.29 -3.94 0.34
C ALA A 335 11.00 -4.66 0.75
N TYR A 336 9.85 -3.95 0.80
CA TYR A 336 8.56 -4.56 1.11
C TYR A 336 8.13 -5.64 0.09
N SER A 337 8.63 -5.57 -1.15
CA SER A 337 8.39 -6.60 -2.15
C SER A 337 8.94 -7.96 -1.72
N PHE A 338 10.15 -7.97 -1.13
CA PHE A 338 10.76 -9.19 -0.63
C PHE A 338 10.05 -9.71 0.62
N LEU A 339 9.67 -8.82 1.55
CA LEU A 339 8.88 -9.17 2.73
C LEU A 339 7.58 -9.87 2.34
N GLN A 340 6.86 -9.32 1.36
CA GLN A 340 5.60 -9.88 0.90
C GLN A 340 5.77 -11.25 0.24
N MET A 341 6.79 -11.40 -0.61
CA MET A 341 7.09 -12.69 -1.22
C MET A 341 7.41 -13.75 -0.17
N TYR A 342 8.30 -13.44 0.78
CA TYR A 342 8.67 -14.34 1.88
C TYR A 342 7.44 -14.78 2.70
N GLN A 343 6.53 -13.85 3.00
CA GLN A 343 5.32 -14.18 3.76
C GLN A 343 4.44 -15.23 3.08
N ILE A 344 4.46 -15.29 1.76
CA ILE A 344 3.58 -16.14 0.94
C ILE A 344 4.25 -17.45 0.62
N THR A 345 5.49 -17.41 0.14
CA THR A 345 6.21 -18.62 -0.27
C THR A 345 6.77 -19.38 0.92
N LYS A 346 7.08 -18.70 2.04
CA LYS A 346 7.92 -19.19 3.15
C LYS A 346 9.33 -19.61 2.75
N GLU A 347 9.57 -19.78 1.46
CA GLU A 347 10.86 -19.84 0.86
C GLU A 347 11.51 -18.46 0.93
N TYR A 348 12.82 -18.48 1.13
CA TYR A 348 13.74 -17.43 0.72
C TYR A 348 13.79 -17.38 -0.83
N ALA A 349 12.62 -17.28 -1.49
CA ALA A 349 12.22 -17.85 -2.80
C ALA A 349 12.90 -17.33 -4.07
N VAL A 350 14.07 -16.74 -3.94
CA VAL A 350 14.98 -16.21 -4.95
C VAL A 350 16.25 -15.98 -4.13
N PRO A 351 17.45 -16.48 -4.43
CA PRO A 351 18.61 -16.57 -3.52
C PRO A 351 19.13 -15.26 -2.88
N TYR A 352 18.30 -14.43 -2.24
CA TYR A 352 18.50 -13.00 -1.96
C TYR A 352 17.84 -12.54 -0.63
N PHE A 353 17.08 -13.40 0.10
CA PHE A 353 16.11 -12.95 1.12
C PHE A 353 16.61 -12.72 2.55
N GLY A 354 17.76 -13.25 2.98
CA GLY A 354 18.10 -13.22 4.41
C GLY A 354 18.34 -11.83 5.01
N ASN A 355 18.60 -10.82 4.18
CA ASN A 355 19.10 -9.53 4.66
C ASN A 355 18.03 -8.43 4.77
N ILE A 356 16.84 -8.63 4.18
CA ILE A 356 15.82 -7.56 4.01
C ILE A 356 14.43 -7.96 4.54
N ALA A 357 14.15 -9.26 4.71
CA ALA A 357 12.82 -9.78 5.00
C ALA A 357 12.44 -9.86 6.50
N HIS A 358 13.24 -9.29 7.40
CA HIS A 358 12.93 -9.20 8.83
C HIS A 358 13.41 -7.86 9.39
#